data_AF-A0A2V6AVZ9-F1
#
_entry.id   AF-A0A2V6AVZ9-F1
#
_cell.length_a   1.000
_cell.length_b   1.000
_cell.length_c   1.000
_cell.angle_alpha   90.00
_cell.angle_beta   90.00
_cell.angle_gamma   90.00
#
_symmetry.space_group_name_H-M   'P 1'
#
loop_
_entity.id
_entity.type
_entity.pdbx_description
1 polymer ?
#
loop_
_entity_poly.entity_id
_entity_poly.type
_entity_poly.pdbx_seq_one_letter_code
_entity_poly.pdbx_strand_id
1 'polypeptide(L)' 'MRAPRLQDALERLTAAIRNVEAELAAMKAEHDPLATHIFLSRRNYRNADDTKGGKRREINARLSFNTACELGFRGEP' A
#
# COMPACT_ATOMS: atom_id res chain seq x y z
N MET A 1 -12.68 -44.40 -1.03
CA MET A 1 -13.50 -43.46 -1.82
C MET A 1 -13.56 -42.02 -1.29
N ARG A 2 -12.71 -41.60 -0.31
CA ARG A 2 -12.65 -40.21 0.21
C ARG A 2 -11.50 -39.37 -0.36
N ALA A 3 -10.38 -40.00 -0.73
CA ALA A 3 -9.21 -39.32 -1.28
C ALA A 3 -9.49 -38.50 -2.56
N PRO A 4 -10.28 -38.98 -3.55
CA PRO A 4 -10.54 -38.21 -4.77
C PRO A 4 -11.34 -36.93 -4.49
N ARG A 5 -12.33 -37.00 -3.59
CA ARG A 5 -13.16 -35.85 -3.21
C ARG A 5 -12.37 -34.79 -2.43
N LEU A 6 -11.41 -35.24 -1.62
CA LEU A 6 -10.49 -34.32 -0.92
C LEU A 6 -9.57 -33.62 -1.91
N GLN A 7 -9.06 -34.35 -2.91
CA GLN A 7 -8.17 -33.79 -3.93
C GLN A 7 -8.89 -32.74 -4.78
N ASP A 8 -10.10 -33.03 -5.26
CA ASP A 8 -10.96 -32.05 -5.95
C ASP A 8 -11.22 -30.80 -5.10
N ALA A 9 -11.47 -30.97 -3.79
CA ALA A 9 -11.72 -29.85 -2.89
C ALA A 9 -10.46 -28.99 -2.70
N LEU A 10 -9.29 -29.61 -2.60
CA LEU A 10 -8.01 -28.90 -2.49
C LEU A 10 -7.69 -28.13 -3.77
N GLU A 11 -7.90 -28.72 -4.95
CA GLU A 11 -7.69 -28.04 -6.22
C GLU A 11 -8.59 -26.81 -6.37
N ARG A 12 -9.87 -26.92 -5.97
CA ARG A 12 -10.81 -25.78 -5.94
C ARG A 12 -10.37 -24.69 -4.97
N LEU A 13 -9.87 -25.08 -3.79
CA LEU A 13 -9.34 -24.12 -2.82
C LEU A 13 -8.11 -23.39 -3.36
N THR A 14 -7.19 -24.10 -4.00
CA THR A 14 -6.01 -23.50 -4.62
C THR A 14 -6.39 -22.52 -5.73
N ALA A 15 -7.37 -22.86 -6.57
CA ALA A 15 -7.87 -21.95 -7.59
C ALA A 15 -8.53 -20.70 -6.98
N ALA A 16 -9.32 -20.87 -5.92
CA ALA A 16 -9.95 -19.75 -5.22
C ALA A 16 -8.92 -18.80 -4.59
N ILE A 17 -7.86 -19.34 -3.96
CA ILE A 17 -6.77 -18.55 -3.39
C ILE A 17 -6.10 -17.71 -4.48
N ARG A 18 -5.75 -18.32 -5.62
CA ARG A 18 -5.11 -17.62 -6.74
C ARG A 18 -5.99 -16.50 -7.31
N ASN A 19 -7.30 -16.73 -7.40
CA ASN A 19 -8.24 -15.69 -7.85
C ASN A 19 -8.29 -14.51 -6.88
N VAL A 20 -8.32 -14.76 -5.57
CA VAL A 20 -8.29 -13.70 -4.56
C VAL A 20 -6.97 -12.94 -4.61
N GLU A 21 -5.84 -13.62 -4.79
CA GLU A 21 -4.53 -12.98 -4.94
C GLU A 21 -4.47 -12.09 -6.19
N ALA A 22 -5.07 -12.53 -7.31
CA ALA A 22 -5.14 -11.75 -8.54
C ALA A 22 -6.01 -10.49 -8.38
N GLU A 23 -7.17 -10.60 -7.74
CA GLU A 23 -8.03 -9.45 -7.45
C GLU A 23 -7.35 -8.49 -6.46
N LEU A 24 -6.65 -9.01 -5.46
CA LEU A 24 -5.86 -8.19 -4.53
C LEU A 24 -4.74 -7.45 -5.26
N ALA A 25 -4.08 -8.10 -6.22
CA ALA A 25 -3.07 -7.48 -7.07
C ALA A 25 -3.68 -6.39 -7.98
N ALA A 26 -4.85 -6.64 -8.56
CA ALA A 26 -5.59 -5.66 -9.36
C ALA A 26 -6.03 -4.44 -8.54
N MET A 27 -6.59 -4.65 -7.35
CA MET A 27 -6.94 -3.56 -6.42
C MET A 27 -5.71 -2.76 -5.98
N LYS A 28 -4.56 -3.42 -5.77
CA LYS A 28 -3.29 -2.73 -5.47
C LYS A 28 -2.76 -1.96 -6.69
N ALA A 29 -3.01 -2.44 -7.90
CA ALA A 29 -2.64 -1.74 -9.13
C ALA A 29 -3.56 -0.54 -9.41
N GLU A 30 -4.83 -0.60 -9.00
CA GLU A 30 -5.78 0.51 -9.05
C GLU A 30 -5.53 1.57 -7.97
N HIS A 31 -4.59 1.33 -7.06
CA HIS A 31 -4.25 2.28 -6.01
C HIS A 31 -3.69 3.57 -6.61
N ASP A 32 -4.49 4.64 -6.62
CA ASP A 32 -4.03 5.98 -7.02
C ASP A 32 -2.89 6.43 -6.09
N PRO A 33 -1.63 6.49 -6.58
CA PRO A 33 -0.49 6.85 -5.76
C PRO A 33 -0.65 8.27 -5.17
N LEU A 34 -1.44 9.14 -5.81
CA LEU A 34 -1.55 10.56 -5.42
C LEU A 34 -2.46 10.70 -4.23
N ALA A 35 -3.60 10.00 -4.26
CA ALA A 35 -4.46 9.87 -3.10
C ALA A 35 -3.69 9.31 -1.88
N THR A 36 -2.83 8.31 -2.08
CA THR A 36 -1.97 7.72 -1.03
C THR A 36 -1.02 8.76 -0.45
N HIS A 37 -0.31 9.47 -1.30
CA HIS A 37 0.66 10.47 -0.91
C HIS A 37 0.02 11.60 -0.10
N ILE A 38 -1.13 12.12 -0.57
CA ILE A 38 -1.89 13.17 0.11
C ILE A 38 -2.35 12.68 1.48
N PHE A 39 -2.89 11.46 1.57
CA PHE A 39 -3.36 10.91 2.83
C PHE A 39 -2.23 10.74 3.85
N LEU A 40 -1.13 10.09 3.45
CA LEU A 40 0.03 9.86 4.32
C LEU A 40 0.69 11.16 4.76
N SER A 41 0.86 12.12 3.84
CA SER A 41 1.45 13.42 4.15
C SER A 41 0.60 14.20 5.17
N ARG A 42 -0.73 14.21 5.01
CA ARG A 42 -1.66 14.85 5.95
C ARG A 42 -1.68 14.17 7.31
N ARG A 43 -1.67 12.84 7.34
CA ARG A 43 -1.60 12.04 8.58
C ARG A 43 -0.31 12.33 9.35
N ASN A 44 0.84 12.29 8.67
CA ASN A 44 2.14 12.55 9.28
C ASN A 44 2.21 13.98 9.82
N TYR A 45 1.74 14.96 9.05
CA TYR A 45 1.69 16.35 9.50
C TYR A 45 0.83 16.53 10.76
N ARG A 46 -0.33 15.88 10.82
CA ARG A 46 -1.24 15.95 11.96
C ARG A 46 -0.67 15.28 13.21
N ASN A 47 0.04 14.16 13.04
CA ASN A 47 0.58 13.37 14.15
C ASN A 47 1.95 13.86 14.65
N ALA A 48 2.63 14.72 13.89
CA ALA A 48 3.87 15.32 14.33
C ALA A 48 3.63 16.37 15.43
N ASP A 49 4.33 16.21 16.55
CA ASP A 49 4.27 17.14 17.67
C ASP A 49 4.64 18.57 17.24
N ASP A 50 3.92 19.54 17.80
CA ASP A 50 4.17 20.94 17.50
C ASP A 50 5.43 21.41 18.21
N THR A 51 6.49 21.58 17.42
CA THR A 51 7.82 21.92 17.90
C THR A 51 8.08 23.39 17.63
N LYS A 52 8.47 24.16 18.66
CA LYS A 52 8.92 25.54 18.50
C LYS A 52 10.08 25.58 17.50
N GLY A 53 10.02 26.50 16.53
CA GLY A 53 11.08 26.73 15.54
C GLY A 53 10.90 26.06 14.18
N GLY A 54 9.72 25.52 13.85
CA GLY A 54 9.42 25.05 12.48
C GLY A 54 9.98 23.67 12.13
N LYS A 55 10.64 22.98 13.07
CA LYS A 55 11.15 21.60 12.92
C LYS A 55 10.06 20.62 12.45
N ARG A 56 8.81 20.82 12.88
CA ARG A 56 7.65 20.06 12.41
C ARG A 56 7.48 20.14 10.89
N ARG A 57 7.63 21.33 10.29
CA ARG A 57 7.48 21.50 8.83
C ARG A 57 8.61 20.80 8.09
N GLU A 58 9.84 20.93 8.58
CA GLU A 58 11.03 20.32 7.99
C GLU A 58 10.95 18.78 8.00
N ILE A 59 10.61 18.19 9.15
CA ILE A 59 10.47 16.73 9.28
C ILE A 59 9.38 16.20 8.36
N ASN A 60 8.22 16.86 8.32
CA ASN A 60 7.12 16.42 7.47
C ASN A 60 7.39 16.64 5.98
N ALA A 61 8.10 17.70 5.60
CA ALA A 61 8.54 17.90 4.22
C ALA A 61 9.46 16.77 3.77
N ARG A 62 10.42 16.36 4.62
CA ARG A 62 11.31 15.23 4.34
C ARG A 62 10.56 13.90 4.25
N LEU A 63 9.63 13.63 5.16
CA LEU A 63 8.81 12.41 5.13
C LEU A 63 7.93 12.37 3.87
N SER A 64 7.24 13.48 3.57
CA SER A 64 6.40 13.60 2.37
C SER A 64 7.21 13.41 1.09
N PHE A 65 8.43 13.94 1.05
CA PHE A 65 9.35 13.75 -0.05
C PHE A 65 9.76 12.28 -0.24
N ASN A 66 10.17 11.59 0.84
CA ASN A 66 10.56 10.19 0.77
C ASN A 66 9.39 9.30 0.32
N THR A 67 8.18 9.53 0.87
CA THR A 67 6.97 8.81 0.45
C THR A 67 6.62 9.08 -1.01
N ALA A 68 6.87 10.30 -1.53
CA ALA A 68 6.67 10.58 -2.95
C ALA A 68 7.61 9.77 -3.85
N CYS A 69 8.87 9.59 -3.43
CA CYS A 69 9.84 8.76 -4.13
C CYS A 69 9.43 7.27 -4.12
N GLU A 70 9.01 6.74 -2.96
CA GLU A 70 8.54 5.35 -2.83
C GLU A 70 7.31 5.05 -3.69
N LEU A 71 6.44 6.05 -3.89
CA LEU A 71 5.24 5.96 -4.72
C LEU A 71 5.50 6.19 -6.22
N GLY A 72 6.76 6.36 -6.62
CA GLY A 72 7.15 6.47 -8.03
C GLY A 72 6.88 7.84 -8.68
N PHE A 73 6.52 8.88 -7.92
CA PHE A 73 6.21 10.21 -8.47
C PHE A 73 7.37 10.90 -9.17
N ARG A 74 8.60 10.49 -8.90
CA ARG A 74 9.79 11.07 -9.52
C ARG A 74 10.17 10.43 -10.85
N GLY A 75 9.54 9.32 -11.22
CA GLY A 75 10.15 8.39 -12.18
C GLY A 75 11.42 7.78 -11.57
N GLU A 76 11.70 6.52 -11.87
CA GLU A 76 13.06 6.01 -11.67
C GLU A 76 14.01 6.81 -12.59
N PRO A 77 15.29 7.02 -12.21
CA PRO A 77 16.28 7.49 -13.16
C PRO A 77 16.43 6.54 -14.36
#